data_AF-A0A7G8V3V6-F1
#
_entry.id   AF-A0A7G8V3V6-F1
#
_cell.length_a   1.000
_cell.length_b   1.000
_cell.length_c   1.000
_cell.angle_alpha   90.00
_cell.angle_beta   90.00
_cell.angle_gamma   90.00
#
_symmetry.space_group_name_H-M   'P 1'
#
loop_
_entity.id
_entity.type
_entity.pdbx_description
1 polymer ?
#
loop_
_entity_poly.entity_id
_entity_poly.type
_entity_poly.pdbx_seq_one_letter_code
_entity_poly.pdbx_strand_id
1 'polypeptide(L)'
;MKKLVYFIFAVLLIFCSCKQESGSGKNEKGPGEDKMLKGKLGNSDKRALIIAELKQMQLAFRDKDVNKLENYFRFPLADSTLSLYEINEDFDLMRKANNGNISRDLFVKNFNDIYDYFQMGGFSDLFKAVDIAELKQKAELNSEHHVKDEGCYTFYRINIEGDIVNLQYGTNSDQEYRAAHPDEEEVCGESAFNWVFKLEGNQLRFVREMTAG
;
A
#
# COMPACT_ATOMS: atom_id res chain seq x y z
N MET A 1 34.34 37.45 -31.89
CA MET A 1 35.09 36.19 -32.01
C MET A 1 34.04 35.08 -32.15
N LYS A 2 33.47 34.79 -33.32
CA LYS A 2 34.00 34.14 -34.54
C LYS A 2 34.62 32.75 -34.26
N LYS A 3 33.98 31.72 -34.85
CA LYS A 3 34.40 30.32 -35.10
C LYS A 3 34.15 29.39 -33.89
N LEU A 4 33.45 28.26 -33.98
CA LEU A 4 33.34 27.28 -35.05
C LEU A 4 31.89 26.75 -35.21
N VAL A 5 31.39 26.92 -36.43
CA VAL A 5 30.36 26.11 -37.10
C VAL A 5 31.05 24.82 -37.61
N TYR A 6 30.27 23.81 -38.02
CA TYR A 6 30.61 22.61 -38.80
C TYR A 6 30.76 21.29 -38.02
N PHE A 7 29.62 20.62 -37.79
CA PHE A 7 29.51 19.19 -38.14
C PHE A 7 28.12 18.97 -38.76
N ILE A 8 28.05 19.41 -40.02
CA ILE A 8 26.96 19.23 -40.97
C ILE A 8 27.10 17.83 -41.58
N PHE A 9 25.96 17.13 -41.68
CA PHE A 9 25.59 16.17 -42.73
C PHE A 9 26.62 15.15 -43.25
N ALA A 10 26.36 13.89 -42.96
CA ALA A 10 26.33 12.74 -43.89
C ALA A 10 25.96 11.53 -43.01
N VAL A 11 24.84 10.82 -43.18
CA VAL A 11 24.54 9.97 -44.34
C VAL A 11 23.03 9.82 -44.48
N LEU A 12 22.53 10.34 -45.60
CA LEU A 12 21.23 10.06 -46.19
C LEU A 12 21.43 8.90 -47.18
N LEU A 13 20.46 7.97 -47.21
CA LEU A 13 20.05 7.12 -48.34
C LEU A 13 20.89 5.89 -48.72
N ILE A 14 20.31 4.69 -48.51
CA ILE A 14 20.01 3.64 -49.52
C ILE A 14 18.76 2.88 -49.00
N PHE A 15 17.54 3.10 -49.49
CA PHE A 15 16.84 2.55 -50.68
C PHE A 15 16.60 1.02 -50.73
N CYS A 16 15.34 0.69 -51.07
CA CYS A 16 14.75 -0.59 -51.52
C CYS A 16 14.50 -1.65 -50.42
N SER A 17 13.29 -2.23 -50.25
CA SER A 17 12.38 -2.68 -51.30
C SER A 17 10.92 -2.75 -50.84
N CYS A 18 10.01 -2.29 -51.70
CA CYS A 18 8.62 -2.72 -51.71
C CYS A 18 8.53 -4.21 -52.04
N LYS A 19 7.60 -4.93 -51.38
CA LYS A 19 6.79 -5.96 -52.03
C LYS A 19 5.35 -5.83 -51.57
N GLN A 20 4.55 -5.26 -52.45
CA GLN A 20 3.11 -5.26 -52.42
C GLN A 20 2.67 -6.54 -53.13
N GLU A 21 2.24 -7.56 -52.38
CA GLU A 21 1.47 -8.67 -52.94
C GLU A 21 -0.01 -8.36 -52.75
N SER A 22 -0.62 -7.85 -53.81
CA SER A 22 -2.06 -7.85 -53.98
C SER A 22 -2.51 -9.26 -54.38
N GLY A 23 -3.04 -10.01 -53.42
CA GLY A 23 -3.71 -11.29 -53.64
C GLY A 23 -5.15 -11.23 -53.13
N SER A 24 -6.08 -10.98 -54.05
CA SER A 24 -7.53 -11.09 -53.84
C SER A 24 -7.91 -12.55 -53.58
N GLY A 25 -8.76 -12.79 -52.56
CA GLY A 25 -9.61 -13.98 -52.54
C GLY A 25 -10.00 -14.55 -51.18
N LYS A 26 -11.26 -14.29 -50.80
CA LYS A 26 -12.22 -15.13 -50.05
C LYS A 26 -12.31 -14.99 -48.51
N ASN A 27 -13.36 -14.24 -48.13
CA ASN A 27 -14.45 -14.56 -47.21
C ASN A 27 -14.20 -15.20 -45.83
N GLU A 28 -14.87 -14.57 -44.85
CA GLU A 28 -15.49 -15.14 -43.65
C GLU A 28 -14.60 -15.42 -42.42
N LYS A 29 -14.61 -14.51 -41.44
CA LYS A 29 -15.43 -14.57 -40.19
C LYS A 29 -14.88 -13.62 -39.12
N GLY A 30 -15.75 -12.67 -38.72
CA GLY A 30 -15.92 -12.22 -37.34
C GLY A 30 -14.81 -11.35 -36.69
N PRO A 31 -15.16 -10.26 -36.00
CA PRO A 31 -14.22 -9.56 -35.15
C PRO A 31 -13.95 -10.45 -33.94
N GLY A 32 -12.77 -11.08 -33.91
CA GLY A 32 -12.28 -11.77 -32.74
C GLY A 32 -12.03 -10.75 -31.64
N GLU A 33 -12.95 -10.72 -30.68
CA GLU A 33 -12.78 -10.09 -29.39
C GLU A 33 -11.38 -10.37 -28.86
N ASP A 34 -10.69 -9.30 -28.52
CA ASP A 34 -9.50 -9.30 -27.70
C ASP A 34 -9.87 -9.98 -26.36
N LYS A 35 -9.68 -11.30 -26.29
CA LYS A 35 -9.79 -12.07 -25.06
C LYS A 35 -8.62 -11.63 -24.19
N MET A 36 -8.83 -10.51 -23.50
CA MET A 36 -8.09 -10.09 -22.34
C MET A 36 -8.00 -11.31 -21.42
N LEU A 37 -6.80 -11.89 -21.40
CA LEU A 37 -6.41 -13.03 -20.58
C LEU A 37 -6.68 -12.68 -19.11
N LYS A 38 -7.91 -12.91 -18.65
CA LYS A 38 -8.20 -13.16 -17.23
C LYS A 38 -7.69 -14.57 -16.90
N GLY A 39 -6.40 -14.78 -17.08
CA GLY A 39 -5.70 -15.92 -16.52
C GLY A 39 -5.73 -15.76 -15.02
N LYS A 40 -6.31 -16.73 -14.31
CA LYS A 40 -6.26 -16.79 -12.85
C LYS A 40 -4.79 -16.88 -12.46
N LEU A 41 -4.22 -15.79 -11.93
CA LEU A 41 -2.81 -15.77 -11.50
C LEU A 41 -2.54 -16.94 -10.54
N GLY A 42 -1.41 -17.60 -10.75
CA GLY A 42 -0.92 -18.61 -9.82
C GLY A 42 -0.59 -18.00 -8.47
N ASN A 43 -0.54 -18.82 -7.42
CA ASN A 43 -0.26 -18.33 -6.07
C ASN A 43 1.12 -17.64 -5.95
N SER A 44 2.12 -18.14 -6.69
CA SER A 44 3.46 -17.54 -6.77
C SER A 44 3.43 -16.15 -7.41
N ASP A 45 2.64 -15.97 -8.48
CA ASP A 45 2.55 -14.69 -9.19
C ASP A 45 1.85 -13.63 -8.33
N LYS A 46 0.77 -14.02 -7.64
CA LYS A 46 0.08 -13.14 -6.69
C LYS A 46 1.00 -12.68 -5.56
N ARG A 47 1.79 -13.60 -5.00
CA ARG A 47 2.74 -13.28 -3.94
C ARG A 47 3.81 -12.29 -4.42
N ALA A 48 4.33 -12.46 -5.63
CA ALA A 48 5.27 -11.52 -6.22
C ALA A 48 4.66 -10.13 -6.40
N LEU A 49 3.40 -10.04 -6.84
CA LEU A 49 2.66 -8.77 -6.93
C LEU A 49 2.45 -8.12 -5.56
N ILE A 50 2.02 -8.88 -4.55
CA ILE A 50 1.85 -8.37 -3.19
C ILE A 50 3.16 -7.78 -2.67
N ILE A 51 4.28 -8.48 -2.85
CA ILE A 51 5.60 -8.01 -2.43
C ILE A 51 5.99 -6.71 -3.18
N ALA A 52 5.67 -6.60 -4.47
CA ALA A 52 5.92 -5.39 -5.23
C ALA A 52 5.09 -4.20 -4.71
N GLU A 53 3.79 -4.42 -4.48
CA GLU A 53 2.89 -3.41 -3.92
C GLU A 53 3.30 -2.98 -2.51
N LEU A 54 3.70 -3.93 -1.64
CA LEU A 54 4.19 -3.62 -0.30
C LEU A 54 5.45 -2.74 -0.33
N LYS A 55 6.34 -2.94 -1.31
CA LYS A 55 7.51 -2.06 -1.49
C LYS A 55 7.13 -0.66 -1.95
N GLN A 56 6.12 -0.52 -2.82
CA GLN A 56 5.60 0.80 -3.19
C GLN A 56 4.92 1.48 -2.00
N MET A 57 4.19 0.71 -1.19
CA MET A 57 3.52 1.18 0.01
C MET A 57 4.53 1.67 1.05
N GLN A 58 5.62 0.92 1.27
CA GLN A 58 6.74 1.35 2.11
C GLN A 58 7.27 2.73 1.72
N LEU A 59 7.49 2.98 0.43
CA LEU A 59 7.94 4.29 -0.06
C LEU A 59 6.89 5.37 0.20
N ALA A 60 5.61 5.07 -0.02
CA ALA A 60 4.52 6.01 0.18
C ALA A 60 4.37 6.43 1.65
N PHE A 61 4.49 5.49 2.60
CA PHE A 61 4.48 5.79 4.04
C PHE A 61 5.74 6.54 4.49
N ARG A 62 6.92 6.13 4.00
CA ARG A 62 8.18 6.83 4.32
C ARG A 62 8.12 8.31 3.92
N ASP A 63 7.57 8.57 2.73
CA ASP A 63 7.52 9.92 2.16
C ASP A 63 6.27 10.71 2.61
N LYS A 64 5.36 10.11 3.40
CA LYS A 64 4.03 10.64 3.76
C LYS A 64 3.28 11.17 2.50
N ASP A 65 3.40 10.45 1.39
CA ASP A 65 2.93 10.89 0.07
C ASP A 65 1.46 10.52 -0.14
N VAL A 66 0.57 11.49 0.12
CA VAL A 66 -0.89 11.32 -0.02
C VAL A 66 -1.29 10.85 -1.42
N ASN A 67 -0.64 11.34 -2.47
CA ASN A 67 -1.00 11.02 -3.86
C ASN A 67 -0.66 9.56 -4.20
N LYS A 68 0.32 8.97 -3.48
CA LYS A 68 0.61 7.53 -3.58
C LYS A 68 -0.31 6.72 -2.68
N LEU A 69 -0.51 7.16 -1.42
CA LEU A 69 -1.29 6.43 -0.43
C LEU A 69 -2.77 6.31 -0.82
N GLU A 70 -3.36 7.37 -1.36
CA GLU A 70 -4.76 7.35 -1.80
C GLU A 70 -5.07 6.25 -2.83
N ASN A 71 -4.06 5.79 -3.59
CA ASN A 71 -4.23 4.74 -4.60
C ASN A 71 -4.56 3.38 -4.01
N TYR A 72 -4.29 3.15 -2.72
CA TYR A 72 -4.69 1.92 -2.03
C TYR A 72 -6.16 1.96 -1.61
N PHE A 73 -6.80 3.13 -1.59
CA PHE A 73 -8.18 3.29 -1.13
C PHE A 73 -9.16 3.24 -2.32
N ARG A 74 -10.38 2.78 -2.05
CA ARG A 74 -11.50 2.88 -2.98
C ARG A 74 -12.45 3.94 -2.48
N PHE A 75 -12.47 5.07 -3.18
CA PHE A 75 -13.37 6.16 -2.85
C PHE A 75 -14.75 5.97 -3.49
N PRO A 76 -15.81 6.44 -2.82
CA PRO A 76 -15.79 7.02 -1.48
C PRO A 76 -15.59 5.95 -0.40
N LEU A 77 -14.83 6.26 0.66
CA LEU A 77 -14.64 5.35 1.79
C LEU A 77 -15.87 5.41 2.69
N ALA A 78 -16.41 4.25 3.05
CA ALA A 78 -17.51 4.17 3.99
C ALA A 78 -16.99 4.28 5.42
N ASP A 79 -17.81 4.79 6.34
CA ASP A 79 -17.50 4.81 7.79
C ASP A 79 -17.16 3.40 8.32
N SER A 80 -17.72 2.34 7.73
CA SER A 80 -17.42 0.95 8.10
C SER A 80 -16.06 0.44 7.67
N THR A 81 -15.36 1.19 6.80
CA THR A 81 -14.01 0.88 6.32
C THR A 81 -12.93 1.71 6.99
N LEU A 82 -13.31 2.84 7.60
CA LEU A 82 -12.41 3.77 8.28
C LEU A 82 -13.24 4.58 9.29
N SER A 83 -13.20 4.15 10.54
CA SER A 83 -13.99 4.68 11.66
C SER A 83 -13.43 6.03 12.10
N LEU A 84 -13.82 7.08 11.37
CA LEU A 84 -13.39 8.44 11.62
C LEU A 84 -14.44 9.22 12.40
N TYR A 85 -14.05 9.67 13.59
CA TYR A 85 -14.83 10.57 14.42
C TYR A 85 -13.95 11.71 14.91
N GLU A 86 -14.45 12.94 14.83
CA GLU A 86 -13.87 14.08 15.55
C GLU A 86 -12.46 14.45 15.09
N ILE A 87 -12.19 14.32 13.78
CA ILE A 87 -10.92 14.77 13.18
C ILE A 87 -10.78 16.29 13.31
N ASN A 88 -11.77 17.00 12.77
CA ASN A 88 -11.98 18.43 12.96
C ASN A 88 -13.44 18.76 12.55
N GLU A 89 -13.95 19.92 12.99
CA GLU A 89 -15.35 20.29 12.77
C GLU A 89 -15.72 20.36 11.27
N ASP A 90 -14.87 20.98 10.45
CA ASP A 90 -15.10 21.11 9.01
C ASP A 90 -15.13 19.75 8.30
N PHE A 91 -14.22 18.85 8.65
CA PHE A 91 -14.17 17.49 8.13
C PHE A 91 -15.44 16.73 8.48
N ASP A 92 -15.86 16.79 9.74
CA ASP A 92 -17.05 16.09 10.22
C ASP A 92 -18.33 16.63 9.59
N LEU A 93 -18.43 17.95 9.41
CA LEU A 93 -19.55 18.56 8.69
C LEU A 93 -19.62 18.07 7.23
N MET A 94 -18.49 18.05 6.54
CA MET A 94 -18.41 17.59 5.14
C MET A 94 -18.69 16.08 5.01
N ARG A 95 -18.17 15.27 5.93
CA ARG A 95 -18.43 13.81 5.97
C ARG A 95 -19.91 13.53 6.25
N LYS A 96 -20.51 14.21 7.23
CA LYS A 96 -21.96 14.09 7.53
C LYS A 96 -22.82 14.52 6.35
N ALA A 97 -22.46 15.59 5.66
CA ALA A 97 -23.14 16.03 4.43
C ALA A 97 -23.02 15.02 3.27
N ASN A 98 -22.02 14.14 3.29
CA ASN A 98 -21.81 13.06 2.32
C ASN A 98 -22.29 11.68 2.82
N ASN A 99 -23.31 11.66 3.68
CA ASN A 99 -23.91 10.45 4.27
C ASN A 99 -22.90 9.56 5.02
N GLY A 100 -21.94 10.18 5.70
CA GLY A 100 -20.86 9.48 6.42
C GLY A 100 -19.70 9.07 5.51
N ASN A 101 -19.84 9.12 4.19
CA ASN A 101 -18.75 8.69 3.31
C ASN A 101 -17.65 9.76 3.19
N ILE A 102 -16.41 9.30 3.05
CA ILE A 102 -15.24 10.17 2.85
C ILE A 102 -14.91 10.14 1.35
N SER A 103 -15.06 11.28 0.68
CA SER A 103 -14.65 11.41 -0.73
C SER A 103 -13.12 11.46 -0.84
N ARG A 104 -12.60 11.22 -2.05
CA ARG A 104 -11.16 11.37 -2.33
C ARG A 104 -10.65 12.77 -1.96
N ASP A 105 -11.36 13.80 -2.41
CA ASP A 105 -10.96 15.18 -2.14
C ASP A 105 -10.97 15.51 -0.66
N LEU A 106 -11.94 14.97 0.09
CA LEU A 106 -12.01 15.15 1.54
C LEU A 106 -10.85 14.45 2.24
N PHE A 107 -10.51 13.22 1.82
CA PHE A 107 -9.36 12.47 2.33
C PHE A 107 -8.04 13.20 2.06
N VAL A 108 -7.79 13.61 0.80
CA VAL A 108 -6.55 14.29 0.40
C VAL A 108 -6.39 15.63 1.11
N LYS A 109 -7.46 16.42 1.19
CA LYS A 109 -7.45 17.74 1.85
C LYS A 109 -7.10 17.64 3.33
N ASN A 110 -7.59 16.60 4.02
CA ASN A 110 -7.41 16.43 5.47
C ASN A 110 -6.41 15.30 5.80
N PHE A 111 -5.54 14.95 4.85
CA PHE A 111 -4.71 13.76 4.97
C PHE A 111 -3.80 13.79 6.20
N ASN A 112 -3.22 14.95 6.56
CA ASN A 112 -2.36 15.04 7.74
C ASN A 112 -3.12 14.74 9.02
N ASP A 113 -4.33 15.31 9.19
CA ASP A 113 -5.14 15.08 10.38
C ASP A 113 -5.59 13.61 10.46
N ILE A 114 -5.97 13.02 9.32
CA ILE A 114 -6.31 11.58 9.23
C ILE A 114 -5.09 10.71 9.59
N TYR A 115 -3.92 11.08 9.07
CA TYR A 115 -2.66 10.36 9.30
C TYR A 115 -2.29 10.35 10.77
N ASP A 116 -2.44 11.49 11.43
CA ASP A 116 -2.09 11.65 12.84
C ASP A 116 -3.15 10.98 13.73
N TYR A 117 -4.44 11.10 13.41
CA TYR A 117 -5.54 10.44 14.13
C TYR A 117 -5.40 8.92 14.16
N PHE A 118 -5.13 8.30 13.01
CA PHE A 118 -4.89 6.85 12.93
C PHE A 118 -3.47 6.44 13.31
N GLN A 119 -2.64 7.38 13.75
CA GLN A 119 -1.24 7.14 14.10
C GLN A 119 -0.46 6.42 12.99
N MET A 120 -0.79 6.68 11.73
CA MET A 120 -0.29 5.97 10.54
C MET A 120 1.25 5.94 10.43
N GLY A 121 1.95 6.79 11.19
CA GLY A 121 3.40 6.74 11.40
C GLY A 121 3.92 5.35 11.79
N GLY A 122 3.16 4.58 12.57
CA GLY A 122 3.58 3.23 12.98
C GLY A 122 3.76 2.25 11.81
N PHE A 123 3.06 2.44 10.69
CA PHE A 123 3.30 1.65 9.48
C PHE A 123 4.65 1.97 8.81
N SER A 124 5.12 3.22 8.92
CA SER A 124 6.47 3.58 8.47
C SER A 124 7.54 2.85 9.28
N ASP A 125 7.35 2.74 10.59
CA ASP A 125 8.27 2.03 11.47
C ASP A 125 8.20 0.51 11.27
N LEU A 126 7.00 -0.04 11.04
CA LEU A 126 6.81 -1.42 10.61
C LEU A 126 7.68 -1.75 9.40
N PHE A 127 7.62 -0.94 8.34
CA PHE A 127 8.40 -1.19 7.13
C PHE A 127 9.91 -0.98 7.30
N LYS A 128 10.37 -0.33 8.38
CA LYS A 128 11.79 -0.27 8.74
C LYS A 128 12.22 -1.50 9.54
N ALA A 129 11.31 -2.06 10.34
CA ALA A 129 11.60 -3.17 11.25
C ALA A 129 11.65 -4.54 10.56
N VAL A 130 11.03 -4.69 9.38
CA VAL A 130 10.95 -5.98 8.67
C VAL A 130 11.53 -5.93 7.25
N ASP A 131 12.14 -7.02 6.79
CA ASP A 131 12.56 -7.18 5.39
C ASP A 131 11.46 -7.82 4.53
N ILE A 132 10.73 -6.99 3.78
CA ILE A 132 9.65 -7.41 2.85
C ILE A 132 10.15 -8.49 1.87
N ALA A 133 11.44 -8.55 1.53
CA ALA A 133 11.96 -9.57 0.62
C ALA A 133 11.81 -11.01 1.17
N GLU A 134 11.78 -11.18 2.49
CA GLU A 134 11.60 -12.48 3.14
C GLU A 134 10.19 -13.07 2.91
N LEU A 135 9.19 -12.25 2.58
CA LEU A 135 7.83 -12.72 2.24
C LEU A 135 7.79 -13.59 0.98
N LYS A 136 8.89 -13.68 0.22
CA LYS A 136 9.02 -14.68 -0.85
C LYS A 136 8.92 -16.11 -0.31
N GLN A 137 9.41 -16.34 0.91
CA GLN A 137 9.51 -17.65 1.54
C GLN A 137 8.66 -17.76 2.80
N LYS A 138 8.42 -16.64 3.51
CA LYS A 138 7.61 -16.57 4.71
C LYS A 138 6.18 -16.10 4.41
N ALA A 139 5.21 -16.66 5.12
CA ALA A 139 3.85 -16.10 5.15
C ALA A 139 3.76 -14.84 6.02
N GLU A 140 4.68 -14.73 6.97
CA GLU A 140 4.61 -13.73 8.02
C GLU A 140 6.01 -13.19 8.35
N LEU A 141 6.09 -11.89 8.58
CA LEU A 141 7.25 -11.21 9.14
C LEU A 141 6.83 -10.57 10.45
N ASN A 142 7.62 -10.78 11.49
CA ASN A 142 7.43 -10.16 12.80
C ASN A 142 8.74 -9.52 13.26
N SER A 143 8.63 -8.41 13.98
CA SER A 143 9.73 -7.81 14.71
C SER A 143 9.18 -7.28 16.03
N GLU A 144 9.88 -7.55 17.12
CA GLU A 144 9.60 -7.02 18.44
C GLU A 144 10.82 -6.24 18.92
N HIS A 145 10.58 -5.10 19.57
CA HIS A 145 11.62 -4.24 20.11
C HIS A 145 11.39 -4.06 21.60
N HIS A 146 12.17 -4.79 22.38
CA HIS A 146 12.19 -4.74 23.83
C HIS A 146 13.27 -3.75 24.27
N VAL A 147 12.90 -2.82 25.14
CA VAL A 147 13.85 -1.92 25.79
C VAL A 147 14.06 -2.42 27.20
N LYS A 148 15.33 -2.55 27.59
CA LYS A 148 15.68 -3.03 28.91
C LYS A 148 15.12 -2.06 29.97
N ASP A 149 14.54 -2.63 31.02
CA ASP A 149 13.97 -1.89 32.15
C ASP A 149 12.76 -1.01 31.74
N GLU A 150 12.09 -1.34 30.63
CA GLU A 150 10.79 -0.76 30.25
C GLU A 150 9.67 -1.81 30.31
N GLY A 151 8.49 -1.36 30.74
CA GLY A 151 7.29 -2.19 30.87
C GLY A 151 6.58 -2.51 29.55
N CYS A 152 6.89 -1.77 28.50
CA CYS A 152 6.32 -1.96 27.17
C CYS A 152 7.39 -2.43 26.19
N TYR A 153 6.97 -3.22 25.20
CA TYR A 153 7.72 -3.42 23.97
C TYR A 153 6.86 -3.03 22.77
N THR A 154 7.50 -2.63 21.66
CA THR A 154 6.79 -2.39 20.40
C THR A 154 6.87 -3.60 19.49
N PHE A 155 5.81 -3.85 18.72
CA PHE A 155 5.79 -4.97 17.78
C PHE A 155 5.30 -4.51 16.39
N TYR A 156 5.76 -5.24 15.38
CA TYR A 156 5.47 -4.99 13.98
C TYR A 156 5.25 -6.33 13.26
N ARG A 157 4.21 -6.41 12.44
CA ARG A 157 3.82 -7.65 11.75
C ARG A 157 3.27 -7.40 10.36
N ILE A 158 3.73 -8.21 9.40
CA ILE A 158 3.11 -8.36 8.08
C ILE A 158 2.73 -9.82 7.92
N ASN A 159 1.46 -10.11 7.63
CA ASN A 159 1.00 -11.46 7.30
C ASN A 159 0.32 -11.48 5.92
N ILE A 160 0.62 -12.49 5.10
CA ILE A 160 -0.02 -12.76 3.81
C ILE A 160 -0.78 -14.08 3.87
N GLU A 161 -2.11 -14.01 3.72
CA GLU A 161 -2.98 -15.17 3.62
C GLU A 161 -3.76 -15.13 2.29
N GLY A 162 -3.31 -15.89 1.30
CA GLY A 162 -3.90 -15.89 -0.03
C GLY A 162 -3.73 -14.55 -0.74
N ASP A 163 -4.84 -13.83 -0.95
CA ASP A 163 -4.85 -12.47 -1.51
C ASP A 163 -5.00 -11.38 -0.45
N ILE A 164 -5.03 -11.74 0.84
CA ILE A 164 -5.16 -10.81 1.96
C ILE A 164 -3.80 -10.51 2.56
N VAL A 165 -3.57 -9.24 2.86
CA VAL A 165 -2.40 -8.76 3.58
C VAL A 165 -2.86 -8.03 4.83
N ASN A 166 -2.29 -8.39 5.97
CA ASN A 166 -2.51 -7.71 7.24
C ASN A 166 -1.21 -7.00 7.63
N LEU A 167 -1.28 -5.69 7.83
CA LEU A 167 -0.23 -4.87 8.41
C LEU A 167 -0.62 -4.52 9.84
N GLN A 168 0.25 -4.78 10.79
CA GLN A 168 -0.03 -4.53 12.20
C GLN A 168 1.18 -3.95 12.92
N TYR A 169 0.95 -2.94 13.75
CA TYR A 169 1.93 -2.47 14.72
C TYR A 169 1.25 -2.15 16.04
N GLY A 170 2.01 -2.06 17.11
CA GLY A 170 1.46 -1.74 18.43
C GLY A 170 2.45 -1.81 19.57
N THR A 171 1.90 -1.75 20.77
CA THR A 171 2.59 -1.88 22.05
C THR A 171 2.01 -3.05 22.82
N ASN A 172 2.85 -3.77 23.55
CA ASN A 172 2.41 -4.85 24.41
C ASN A 172 3.27 -4.90 25.68
N SER A 173 2.77 -5.51 26.75
CA SER A 173 3.50 -5.58 28.01
C SER A 173 4.71 -6.51 27.93
N ASP A 174 5.84 -6.07 28.49
CA ASP A 174 7.04 -6.88 28.63
C ASP A 174 6.92 -7.83 29.83
N GLN A 175 6.99 -9.14 29.57
CA GLN A 175 6.79 -10.15 30.61
C GLN A 175 7.97 -10.23 31.59
N GLU A 176 9.19 -9.97 31.14
CA GLU A 176 10.37 -9.99 32.00
C GLU A 176 10.33 -8.81 32.97
N TYR A 177 9.97 -7.62 32.49
CA TYR A 177 9.76 -6.45 33.33
C TYR A 177 8.63 -6.68 34.36
N ARG A 178 7.47 -7.17 33.92
CA ARG A 178 6.33 -7.45 34.83
C ARG A 178 6.68 -8.44 35.93
N ALA A 179 7.47 -9.46 35.61
CA ALA A 179 7.90 -10.44 36.60
C ALA A 179 8.86 -9.84 37.65
N ALA A 180 9.65 -8.81 37.26
CA ALA A 180 10.57 -8.12 38.15
C ALA A 180 9.90 -7.02 39.00
N HIS A 181 8.77 -6.46 38.55
CA HIS A 181 8.05 -5.35 39.20
C HIS A 181 6.57 -5.73 39.48
N PRO A 182 6.32 -6.70 40.38
CA PRO A 182 4.97 -7.23 40.62
C PRO A 182 4.02 -6.25 41.31
N ASP A 183 4.53 -5.12 41.82
CA ASP A 183 3.78 -4.07 42.51
C ASP A 183 3.26 -2.96 41.58
N GLU A 184 3.60 -2.99 40.29
CA GLU A 184 3.09 -2.05 39.29
C GLU A 184 1.80 -2.59 38.64
N GLU A 185 0.66 -1.94 38.91
CA GLU A 185 -0.68 -2.37 38.44
C GLU A 185 -0.88 -2.25 36.91
N GLU A 186 -0.32 -1.20 36.29
CA GLU A 186 -0.45 -0.96 34.85
C GLU A 186 0.92 -0.60 34.26
N VAL A 187 1.51 -1.58 33.57
CA VAL A 187 2.89 -1.53 33.10
C VAL A 187 2.99 -1.04 31.66
N CYS A 188 1.92 -1.21 30.87
CA CYS A 188 1.87 -0.79 29.48
C CYS A 188 0.44 -0.50 29.01
N GLY A 189 0.26 0.65 28.33
CA GLY A 189 -0.92 0.87 27.50
C GLY A 189 -0.82 0.02 26.25
N GLU A 190 -1.30 -1.22 26.32
CA GLU A 190 -1.29 -2.16 25.19
C GLU A 190 -2.18 -1.61 24.07
N SER A 191 -1.68 -1.70 22.84
CA SER A 191 -2.43 -1.25 21.67
C SER A 191 -2.02 -2.02 20.43
N ALA A 192 -2.93 -2.16 19.48
CA ALA A 192 -2.68 -2.81 18.21
C ALA A 192 -3.47 -2.12 17.11
N PHE A 193 -2.77 -1.53 16.15
CA PHE A 193 -3.32 -0.94 14.95
C PHE A 193 -3.15 -1.90 13.79
N ASN A 194 -4.24 -2.26 13.13
CA ASN A 194 -4.27 -3.27 12.08
C ASN A 194 -4.96 -2.74 10.83
N TRP A 195 -4.26 -2.76 9.70
CA TRP A 195 -4.79 -2.42 8.39
C TRP A 195 -4.79 -3.64 7.48
N VAL A 196 -5.98 -3.95 6.94
CA VAL A 196 -6.19 -5.10 6.07
C VAL A 196 -6.30 -4.63 4.62
N PHE A 197 -5.54 -5.28 3.75
CA PHE A 197 -5.55 -5.06 2.32
C PHE A 197 -5.89 -6.36 1.58
N LYS A 198 -6.45 -6.23 0.39
CA LYS A 198 -6.70 -7.34 -0.55
C LYS A 198 -6.07 -7.04 -1.90
N LEU A 199 -5.39 -8.02 -2.49
CA LEU A 199 -4.93 -7.93 -3.87
C LEU A 199 -6.13 -8.04 -4.82
N GLU A 200 -6.43 -6.97 -5.52
CA GLU A 200 -7.51 -6.91 -6.50
C GLU A 200 -6.95 -6.47 -7.86
N GLY A 201 -6.99 -7.38 -8.83
CA GLY A 201 -6.23 -7.20 -10.07
C GLY A 201 -4.73 -7.21 -9.76
N ASN A 202 -4.07 -6.08 -9.99
CA ASN A 202 -2.62 -5.94 -9.81
C ASN A 202 -2.25 -5.04 -8.63
N GLN A 203 -3.21 -4.64 -7.78
CA GLN A 203 -2.98 -3.65 -6.73
C GLN A 203 -3.56 -4.09 -5.40
N LEU A 204 -2.87 -3.73 -4.32
CA LEU A 204 -3.44 -3.86 -2.98
C LEU A 204 -4.53 -2.80 -2.78
N ARG A 205 -5.67 -3.22 -2.21
CA ARG A 205 -6.79 -2.35 -1.90
C ARG A 205 -7.13 -2.47 -0.44
N PHE A 206 -7.18 -1.33 0.22
CA PHE A 206 -7.56 -1.23 1.61
C PHE A 206 -8.99 -1.74 1.79
N VAL A 207 -9.19 -2.57 2.81
CA VAL A 207 -10.47 -3.22 3.12
C VAL A 207 -11.05 -2.60 4.38
N ARG A 208 -10.24 -2.51 5.44
CA ARG A 208 -10.63 -1.99 6.75
C ARG A 208 -9.42 -1.76 7.64
N GLU A 209 -9.62 -0.91 8.62
CA GLU A 209 -8.83 -0.77 9.83
C GLU A 209 -9.48 -1.53 11.00
N MET A 210 -8.66 -1.93 11.97
CA MET A 210 -9.09 -2.43 13.26
C MET A 210 -8.09 -1.92 14.30
N THR A 211 -8.58 -1.39 15.41
CA THR A 211 -7.74 -1.00 16.56
C THR A 211 -8.20 -1.77 17.77
N ALA A 212 -7.24 -2.28 18.54
CA ALA A 212 -7.46 -2.84 19.87
C ALA A 212 -6.55 -2.11 20.87
N GLY A 213 -7.01 -1.92 22.09
CA GLY A 213 -6.31 -1.26 23.19
C GLY A 213 -7.25 -1.04 24.36
#